data_AF-A0A5N7Y2M9-F1
#
_entry.id   AF-A0A5N7Y2M9-F1
#
_cell.length_a   1.000
_cell.length_b   1.000
_cell.length_c   1.000
_cell.angle_alpha   90.00
_cell.angle_beta   90.00
_cell.angle_gamma   90.00
#
_symmetry.space_group_name_H-M   'P 1'
#
loop_
_entity.id
_entity.type
_entity.pdbx_description
1 polymer ?
#
loop_
_entity_poly.entity_id
_entity_poly.type
_entity_poly.pdbx_seq_one_letter_code
_entity_poly.pdbx_strand_id
1 'polypeptide(L)'
;MLGHRMVPLVVALLATFAHGQVYTWVDENGRKHFSSQPPVAQPNIEPVKINHGYIGEGNVAPPPPPSFSTSTNPLKASKKQMCTSAIRWTVEDIENLRNIAKQQMLAKKISAADYVEGQKNFKGIEERITFQNCITSSGMDEKRYRCLSEGLGLIVCSGLAEEAIREGMSRAQRR
;
A
#
# COMPACT_ATOMS: atom_id res chain seq x y z
N MET A 1 -50.61 -11.28 -27.80
CA MET A 1 -50.01 -10.02 -27.29
C MET A 1 -48.84 -10.39 -26.38
N LEU A 2 -47.64 -10.56 -26.95
CA LEU A 2 -46.50 -11.21 -26.28
C LEU A 2 -45.22 -10.38 -26.43
N GLY A 3 -45.33 -9.05 -26.26
CA GLY A 3 -44.27 -8.13 -26.71
C GLY A 3 -43.86 -7.02 -25.75
N HIS A 4 -44.27 -7.03 -24.48
CA HIS A 4 -44.01 -5.89 -23.58
C HIS A 4 -43.47 -6.25 -22.18
N ARG A 5 -43.24 -7.54 -21.88
CA ARG A 5 -42.71 -7.95 -20.56
C ARG A 5 -41.22 -8.31 -20.52
N MET A 6 -40.51 -8.18 -21.64
CA MET A 6 -39.09 -8.55 -21.76
C MET A 6 -38.17 -7.32 -21.95
N VAL A 7 -38.66 -6.10 -21.76
CA VAL A 7 -37.86 -4.87 -21.92
C VAL A 7 -37.03 -4.51 -20.68
N PRO A 8 -37.49 -4.66 -19.42
CA PRO A 8 -36.68 -4.20 -18.29
C PRO A 8 -35.49 -5.12 -17.98
N LEU A 9 -35.51 -6.37 -18.47
CA LEU A 9 -34.43 -7.34 -18.22
C LEU A 9 -33.23 -7.17 -19.17
N VAL A 10 -33.44 -6.62 -20.37
CA VAL A 10 -32.37 -6.45 -21.38
C VAL A 10 -31.53 -5.19 -21.11
N VAL A 11 -32.12 -4.15 -20.53
CA VAL A 11 -31.39 -2.91 -20.20
C VAL A 11 -30.43 -3.10 -19.00
N ALA A 12 -30.70 -4.06 -18.11
CA ALA A 12 -29.84 -4.34 -16.95
C ALA A 12 -28.53 -5.09 -17.28
N LEU A 13 -28.43 -5.74 -18.45
CA LEU A 13 -27.24 -6.52 -18.83
C LEU A 13 -26.13 -5.73 -19.55
N LEU A 14 -26.36 -4.46 -19.90
CA LEU A 14 -25.36 -3.64 -20.61
C LEU A 14 -24.44 -2.82 -19.68
N ALA A 15 -24.62 -2.87 -18.36
CA ALA A 15 -23.87 -2.03 -17.42
C ALA A 15 -22.53 -2.61 -16.95
N THR A 16 -22.13 -3.82 -17.38
CA THR A 16 -21.02 -4.55 -16.74
C THR A 16 -19.77 -4.70 -17.61
N PHE A 17 -19.23 -3.65 -18.24
CA PHE A 17 -17.84 -3.66 -18.75
C PHE A 17 -17.18 -2.28 -18.72
N ALA A 18 -17.33 -1.53 -17.62
CA ALA A 18 -16.37 -0.47 -17.30
C ALA A 18 -15.19 -1.09 -16.54
N HIS A 19 -14.39 -1.93 -17.22
CA HIS A 19 -13.06 -2.24 -16.72
C HIS A 19 -12.26 -0.96 -16.77
N GLY A 20 -12.14 -0.25 -15.64
CA GLY A 20 -11.19 0.85 -15.50
C GLY A 20 -9.79 0.28 -15.73
N GLN A 21 -9.30 0.37 -16.96
CA GLN A 21 -7.94 -0.01 -17.27
C GLN A 21 -7.03 1.04 -16.64
N VAL A 22 -6.35 0.65 -15.57
CA VAL A 22 -5.33 1.49 -14.94
C VAL A 22 -4.05 1.28 -15.72
N TYR A 23 -3.68 2.27 -16.52
CA TYR A 23 -2.43 2.25 -17.27
C TYR A 23 -1.29 2.63 -16.34
N THR A 24 -0.20 1.88 -16.42
CA THR A 24 1.05 2.21 -15.73
C THR A 24 2.13 2.54 -16.74
N TRP A 25 2.87 3.61 -16.49
CA TRP A 25 4.05 3.96 -17.25
C TRP A 25 5.11 4.52 -16.31
N VAL A 26 6.35 4.53 -16.80
CA VAL A 26 7.51 5.07 -16.10
C VAL A 26 7.90 6.37 -16.78
N ASP A 27 8.03 7.45 -16.01
CA ASP A 27 8.52 8.72 -16.54
C ASP A 27 10.05 8.72 -16.71
N GLU A 28 10.61 9.76 -17.34
CA GLU A 28 12.05 9.90 -17.59
C GLU A 28 12.89 9.89 -16.29
N ASN A 29 12.28 10.15 -15.14
CA ASN A 29 12.92 10.11 -13.82
C ASN A 29 12.76 8.75 -13.12
N GLY A 30 12.20 7.75 -13.79
CA GLY A 30 12.02 6.40 -13.26
C GLY A 30 10.82 6.24 -12.32
N ARG A 31 9.90 7.21 -12.25
CA ARG A 31 8.72 7.15 -11.36
C ARG A 31 7.56 6.49 -12.07
N LYS A 32 6.90 5.54 -11.37
CA LYS A 32 5.71 4.85 -11.86
C LYS A 32 4.47 5.68 -11.59
N HIS A 33 3.72 5.99 -12.64
CA HIS A 33 2.42 6.66 -12.57
C HIS A 33 1.30 5.66 -12.88
N PHE A 34 0.11 5.95 -12.35
CA PHE A 34 -1.11 5.16 -12.57
C PHE A 34 -2.24 6.12 -12.93
N SER A 35 -2.89 5.92 -14.07
CA SER A 35 -4.05 6.72 -14.48
C SER A 35 -5.14 5.83 -15.07
N SER A 36 -6.40 6.22 -14.82
CA SER A 36 -7.60 5.64 -15.42
C SER A 36 -7.91 6.19 -16.81
N GLN A 37 -7.10 7.15 -17.29
CA GLN A 37 -7.25 7.79 -18.59
C GLN A 37 -6.04 7.45 -19.46
N PRO A 38 -6.23 7.00 -20.72
CA PRO A 38 -5.12 6.62 -21.58
C PRO A 38 -4.19 7.82 -21.78
N PRO A 39 -2.86 7.64 -21.64
CA PRO A 39 -1.92 8.72 -21.89
C PRO A 39 -2.05 9.20 -23.34
N VAL A 40 -2.15 10.53 -23.51
CA VAL A 40 -2.14 11.18 -24.82
C VAL A 40 -0.85 10.78 -25.53
N ALA A 41 -0.99 9.89 -26.51
CA ALA A 41 0.01 9.41 -27.47
C ALA A 41 1.46 9.34 -26.97
N GLN A 42 1.88 8.21 -26.41
CA GLN A 42 3.28 7.80 -26.38
C GLN A 42 3.47 6.55 -27.27
N PRO A 43 4.52 6.48 -28.10
CA PRO A 43 4.61 5.56 -29.24
C PRO A 43 4.98 4.10 -28.87
N ASN A 44 4.94 3.70 -27.60
CA ASN A 44 5.30 2.32 -27.25
C ASN A 44 4.56 1.85 -25.98
N ILE A 45 3.39 1.26 -26.17
CA ILE A 45 2.61 0.64 -25.09
C ILE A 45 2.24 -0.78 -25.55
N GLU A 46 2.94 -1.79 -25.02
CA GLU A 46 2.46 -3.17 -25.07
C GLU A 46 1.37 -3.35 -23.99
N PRO A 47 0.15 -3.80 -24.36
CA PRO A 47 -0.91 -4.02 -23.39
C PRO A 47 -0.62 -5.28 -22.56
N VAL A 48 -0.27 -5.10 -21.28
CA VAL A 48 -0.09 -6.22 -20.35
C VAL A 48 -1.46 -6.75 -19.91
N LYS A 49 -1.83 -7.93 -20.43
CA LYS A 49 -3.00 -8.69 -20.00
C LYS A 49 -2.69 -9.39 -18.67
N ILE A 50 -3.27 -8.90 -17.58
CA ILE A 50 -3.08 -9.48 -16.25
C ILE A 50 -3.87 -10.80 -16.17
N ASN A 51 -3.17 -11.94 -16.20
CA ASN A 51 -3.75 -13.23 -15.85
C ASN A 51 -3.64 -13.44 -14.33
N HIS A 52 -4.76 -13.65 -13.67
CA HIS A 52 -4.79 -14.03 -12.26
C HIS A 52 -4.24 -15.45 -12.07
N GLY A 53 -3.12 -15.55 -11.35
CA GLY A 53 -2.62 -16.78 -10.74
C GLY A 53 -1.62 -17.60 -11.58
N TYR A 54 -0.33 -17.52 -11.24
CA TYR A 54 0.71 -18.52 -11.59
C TYR A 54 1.99 -18.18 -10.79
N ILE A 55 2.40 -18.89 -9.72
CA ILE A 55 3.19 -20.14 -9.63
C ILE A 55 4.29 -20.28 -10.71
N GLY A 56 5.51 -20.60 -10.28
CA GLY A 56 6.72 -20.55 -11.09
C GLY A 56 6.95 -21.72 -12.06
N GLU A 57 8.10 -21.58 -12.71
CA GLU A 57 8.85 -22.49 -13.59
C GLU A 57 8.50 -22.51 -15.08
N GLY A 58 9.57 -22.44 -15.91
CA GLY A 58 9.54 -22.91 -17.31
C GLY A 58 10.18 -21.99 -18.37
N ASN A 59 11.51 -21.91 -18.38
CA ASN A 59 12.43 -21.64 -19.51
C ASN A 59 11.91 -21.01 -20.81
N VAL A 60 12.40 -19.78 -21.12
CA VAL A 60 13.02 -19.45 -22.43
C VAL A 60 14.19 -18.49 -22.18
N ALA A 61 15.36 -18.80 -22.75
CA ALA A 61 16.62 -18.10 -22.53
C ALA A 61 16.61 -16.64 -23.04
N PRO A 62 17.23 -15.69 -22.30
CA PRO A 62 17.42 -14.32 -22.77
C PRO A 62 18.66 -14.19 -23.70
N PRO A 63 18.66 -13.27 -24.68
CA PRO A 63 19.89 -12.87 -25.38
C PRO A 63 20.88 -12.20 -24.40
N PRO A 64 22.20 -12.28 -24.65
CA PRO A 64 23.20 -11.95 -23.63
C PRO A 64 23.14 -10.46 -23.25
N PRO A 65 23.06 -10.12 -21.94
CA PRO A 65 23.14 -8.75 -21.50
C PRO A 65 24.58 -8.20 -21.66
N PRO A 66 24.75 -6.90 -21.92
CA PRO A 66 26.06 -6.26 -21.85
C PRO A 66 26.67 -6.46 -20.46
N SER A 67 27.93 -6.87 -20.44
CA SER A 67 28.75 -7.04 -19.23
C SER A 67 28.64 -5.82 -18.33
N PHE A 68 27.97 -5.99 -17.19
CA PHE A 68 28.20 -5.18 -16.01
C PHE A 68 28.85 -6.07 -14.96
N SER A 69 30.14 -5.85 -14.77
CA SER A 69 30.97 -6.49 -13.77
C SER A 69 30.39 -6.32 -12.36
N THR A 70 30.15 -7.47 -11.73
CA THR A 70 30.28 -7.84 -10.32
C THR A 70 30.28 -6.73 -9.25
N SER A 71 29.21 -6.72 -8.44
CA SER A 71 29.25 -6.94 -6.98
C SER A 71 28.33 -5.99 -6.21
N THR A 72 27.21 -6.52 -5.71
CA THR A 72 26.72 -6.23 -4.34
C THR A 72 25.57 -7.18 -3.99
N ASN A 73 25.68 -7.82 -2.83
CA ASN A 73 24.73 -8.82 -2.32
C ASN A 73 23.24 -8.46 -2.56
N PRO A 74 22.48 -9.28 -3.32
CA PRO A 74 21.07 -8.99 -3.64
C PRO A 74 20.16 -8.82 -2.40
N LEU A 75 20.49 -9.48 -1.27
CA LEU A 75 19.80 -9.28 0.01
C LEU A 75 19.93 -7.84 0.56
N LYS A 76 21.06 -7.16 0.37
CA LYS A 76 21.29 -5.78 0.88
C LYS A 76 20.55 -4.73 0.05
N ALA A 77 20.46 -4.94 -1.27
CA ALA A 77 19.65 -4.09 -2.14
C ALA A 77 18.16 -4.19 -1.78
N SER A 78 17.68 -5.41 -1.51
CA SER A 78 16.30 -5.67 -1.07
C SER A 78 15.96 -5.00 0.27
N LYS A 79 16.84 -5.07 1.28
CA LYS A 79 16.59 -4.43 2.58
C LYS A 79 16.56 -2.90 2.50
N LYS A 80 17.44 -2.29 1.70
CA LYS A 80 17.41 -0.83 1.48
C LYS A 80 16.09 -0.39 0.84
N GLN A 81 15.64 -1.09 -0.20
CA GLN A 81 14.36 -0.79 -0.85
C GLN A 81 13.17 -0.96 0.10
N MET A 82 13.15 -2.04 0.88
CA MET A 82 12.15 -2.26 1.93
C MET A 82 12.12 -1.09 2.92
N CYS A 83 13.28 -0.67 3.44
CA CYS A 83 13.37 0.43 4.39
C CYS A 83 12.92 1.77 3.80
N THR A 84 13.31 2.09 2.56
CA THR A 84 12.83 3.29 1.86
C THR A 84 11.30 3.29 1.74
N SER A 85 10.72 2.17 1.32
CA SER A 85 9.27 2.03 1.19
C SER A 85 8.56 2.13 2.54
N ALA A 86 9.09 1.49 3.58
CA ALA A 86 8.52 1.52 4.92
C ALA A 86 8.44 2.94 5.48
N ILE A 87 9.52 3.73 5.33
CA ILE A 87 9.55 5.12 5.77
C ILE A 87 8.55 5.96 4.99
N ARG A 88 8.54 5.82 3.66
CA ARG A 88 7.60 6.56 2.80
C ARG A 88 6.15 6.32 3.24
N TRP A 89 5.75 5.06 3.37
CA TRP A 89 4.39 4.73 3.82
C TRP A 89 4.10 5.20 5.23
N THR A 90 5.09 5.14 6.13
CA THR A 90 4.91 5.63 7.50
C THR A 90 4.63 7.14 7.53
N VAL A 91 5.37 7.93 6.75
CA VAL A 91 5.17 9.39 6.68
C VAL A 91 3.77 9.71 6.14
N GLU A 92 3.36 9.05 5.06
CA GLU A 92 2.02 9.22 4.46
C GLU A 92 0.91 8.85 5.46
N ASP A 93 1.05 7.73 6.16
CA ASP A 93 0.05 7.28 7.13
C ASP A 93 -0.04 8.20 8.35
N ILE A 94 1.09 8.69 8.87
CA ILE A 94 1.10 9.65 9.98
C ILE A 94 0.42 10.96 9.57
N GLU A 95 0.65 11.47 8.35
CA GLU A 95 -0.02 12.67 7.86
C GLU A 95 -1.55 12.46 7.80
N ASN A 96 -1.99 11.32 7.25
CA ASN A 96 -3.39 10.96 7.20
C ASN A 96 -4.02 10.87 8.61
N LEU A 97 -3.33 10.22 9.55
CA LEU A 97 -3.77 10.09 10.93
C LEU A 97 -3.84 11.44 11.66
N ARG A 98 -2.88 12.34 11.42
CA ARG A 98 -2.95 13.73 11.94
C ARG A 98 -4.17 14.48 11.41
N ASN A 99 -4.47 14.32 10.13
CA ASN A 99 -5.64 14.94 9.52
C ASN A 99 -6.94 14.40 10.12
N ILE A 100 -7.06 13.08 10.28
CA ILE A 100 -8.20 12.45 10.96
C ILE A 100 -8.33 12.96 12.40
N ALA A 101 -7.24 12.98 13.17
CA ALA A 101 -7.25 13.47 14.55
C ALA A 101 -7.70 14.94 14.64
N LYS A 102 -7.22 15.79 13.71
CA LYS A 102 -7.65 17.19 13.62
C LYS A 102 -9.15 17.30 13.35
N GLN A 103 -9.69 16.52 12.41
CA GLN A 103 -11.13 16.52 12.13
C GLN A 103 -11.94 16.05 13.34
N GLN A 104 -11.49 15.03 14.06
CA GLN A 104 -12.14 14.54 15.26
C GLN A 104 -12.13 15.58 16.39
N MET A 105 -11.04 16.35 16.54
CA MET A 105 -10.95 17.44 17.50
C MET A 105 -11.90 18.59 17.13
N LEU A 106 -11.93 19.00 15.86
CA LEU A 106 -12.86 20.03 15.37
C LEU A 106 -14.33 19.61 15.55
N ALA A 107 -14.62 18.32 15.34
CA ALA A 107 -15.92 17.72 15.58
C ALA A 107 -16.22 17.46 17.08
N LYS A 108 -15.33 17.88 17.99
CA LYS A 108 -15.42 17.68 19.45
C LYS A 108 -15.59 16.22 19.88
N LYS A 109 -15.13 15.27 19.06
CA LYS A 109 -15.12 13.83 19.37
C LYS A 109 -13.90 13.40 20.19
N ILE A 110 -12.84 14.21 20.19
CA ILE A 110 -11.68 14.09 21.08
C ILE A 110 -11.39 15.44 21.72
N SER A 111 -10.76 15.45 22.89
CA SER A 111 -10.39 16.71 23.55
C SER A 111 -9.17 17.36 22.87
N ALA A 112 -8.97 18.66 23.10
CA ALA A 112 -7.76 19.35 22.65
C ALA A 112 -6.49 18.79 23.32
N ALA A 113 -6.59 18.33 24.57
CA ALA A 113 -5.48 17.68 25.27
C ALA A 113 -5.11 16.35 24.59
N ASP A 114 -6.09 15.50 24.28
CA ASP A 114 -5.87 14.23 23.59
C ASP A 114 -5.29 14.43 22.18
N TYR A 115 -5.71 15.49 21.48
CA TYR A 115 -5.15 15.85 20.19
C TYR A 115 -3.66 16.25 20.31
N VAL A 116 -3.30 17.06 21.31
CA VAL A 116 -1.89 17.44 21.55
C VAL A 116 -1.05 16.23 21.97
N GLU A 117 -1.58 15.37 22.84
CA GLU A 117 -0.96 14.10 23.24
C GLU A 117 -0.70 13.21 22.01
N GLY A 118 -1.72 13.02 21.16
CA GLY A 118 -1.63 12.26 19.92
C GLY A 118 -0.56 12.80 18.96
N GLN A 119 -0.43 14.12 18.83
CA GLN A 119 0.62 14.73 18.03
C GLN A 119 2.03 14.43 18.56
N LYS A 120 2.24 14.43 19.88
CA LYS A 120 3.52 14.02 20.48
C LYS A 120 3.83 12.56 20.18
N ASN A 121 2.81 11.69 20.25
CA ASN A 121 2.98 10.27 19.92
C ASN A 121 3.39 10.06 18.46
N PHE A 122 2.77 10.76 17.51
CA PHE A 122 3.18 10.72 16.10
C PHE A 122 4.62 11.18 15.90
N LYS A 123 5.03 12.27 16.56
CA LYS A 123 6.43 12.73 16.52
C LYS A 123 7.40 11.68 17.05
N GLY A 124 7.08 11.06 18.19
CA GLY A 124 7.89 9.98 18.74
C GLY A 124 7.96 8.74 17.83
N ILE A 125 6.96 8.51 16.98
CA ILE A 125 7.00 7.44 15.97
C ILE A 125 7.96 7.83 14.84
N GLU A 126 7.91 9.06 14.33
CA GLU A 126 8.85 9.55 13.31
C GLU A 126 10.31 9.48 13.79
N GLU A 127 10.56 9.75 15.08
CA GLU A 127 11.90 9.64 15.68
C GLU A 127 12.40 8.17 15.78
N ARG A 128 11.48 7.20 15.89
CA ARG A 128 11.80 5.77 16.02
C ARG A 128 11.86 5.05 14.68
N ILE A 129 10.97 5.38 13.75
CA ILE A 129 10.89 4.75 12.43
C ILE A 129 11.80 5.51 11.48
N THR A 130 13.09 5.15 11.49
CA THR A 130 14.12 5.79 10.67
C THR A 130 14.79 4.77 9.76
N PHE A 131 15.43 5.26 8.69
CA PHE A 131 16.19 4.41 7.77
C PHE A 131 17.29 3.63 8.48
N GLN A 132 18.00 4.28 9.39
CA GLN A 132 19.09 3.66 10.13
C GLN A 132 18.56 2.52 11.01
N ASN A 133 17.51 2.78 11.78
CA ASN A 133 16.89 1.78 12.65
C ASN A 133 16.34 0.60 11.82
N CYS A 134 15.80 0.86 10.64
CA CYS A 134 15.34 -0.20 9.74
C CYS A 134 16.49 -1.07 9.21
N ILE A 135 17.58 -0.47 8.71
CA ILE A 135 18.71 -1.23 8.15
C ILE A 135 19.37 -2.12 9.21
N THR A 136 19.47 -1.64 10.45
CA THR A 136 20.05 -2.39 11.57
C THR A 136 19.05 -3.30 12.29
N SER A 137 17.75 -3.19 11.98
CA SER A 137 16.72 -4.02 12.61
C SER A 137 16.88 -5.50 12.30
N SER A 138 16.39 -6.35 13.18
CA SER A 138 16.27 -7.79 12.96
C SER A 138 15.06 -8.34 13.73
N GLY A 139 14.72 -9.61 13.53
CA GLY A 139 13.63 -10.26 14.25
C GLY A 139 12.28 -9.56 14.04
N MET A 140 11.60 -9.22 15.13
CA MET A 140 10.26 -8.62 15.09
C MET A 140 10.25 -7.21 14.49
N ASP A 141 11.31 -6.43 14.70
CA ASP A 141 11.36 -5.07 14.17
C ASP A 141 11.54 -5.09 12.65
N GLU A 142 12.34 -6.01 12.10
CA GLU A 142 12.43 -6.19 10.65
C GLU A 142 11.09 -6.62 10.05
N LYS A 143 10.34 -7.50 10.74
CA LYS A 143 8.97 -7.88 10.30
C LYS A 143 8.01 -6.68 10.29
N ARG A 144 8.09 -5.80 11.29
CA ARG A 144 7.30 -4.57 11.32
C ARG A 144 7.65 -3.65 10.16
N TYR A 145 8.94 -3.43 9.90
CA TYR A 145 9.37 -2.65 8.73
C TYR A 145 8.93 -3.29 7.41
N ARG A 146 8.93 -4.62 7.31
CA ARG A 146 8.40 -5.31 6.13
C ARG A 146 6.90 -5.07 5.95
N CYS A 147 6.11 -5.24 7.01
CA CYS A 147 4.68 -4.92 6.99
C CYS A 147 4.42 -3.47 6.55
N LEU A 148 5.18 -2.51 7.07
CA LEU A 148 5.10 -1.10 6.67
C LEU A 148 5.49 -0.89 5.21
N SER A 149 6.51 -1.60 4.72
CA SER A 149 6.96 -1.50 3.32
C SER A 149 5.91 -1.96 2.31
N GLU A 150 5.00 -2.84 2.73
CA GLU A 150 3.85 -3.32 1.96
C GLU A 150 2.68 -2.34 1.97
N GLY A 151 2.74 -1.27 2.77
CA GLY A 151 1.72 -0.22 2.81
C GLY A 151 0.49 -0.57 3.67
N LEU A 152 0.61 -1.55 4.57
CA LEU A 152 -0.51 -2.00 5.43
C LEU A 152 -0.89 -1.01 6.54
N GLY A 153 -0.11 0.05 6.72
CA GLY A 153 -0.37 1.12 7.69
C GLY A 153 0.17 0.85 9.10
N LEU A 154 0.42 1.94 9.82
CA LEU A 154 1.07 1.96 11.12
C LEU A 154 0.24 1.28 12.21
N ILE A 155 -1.08 1.42 12.17
CA ILE A 155 -1.99 0.81 13.16
C ILE A 155 -2.01 -0.72 13.05
N VAL A 156 -1.96 -1.24 11.83
CA VAL A 156 -1.93 -2.68 11.57
C VAL A 156 -0.55 -3.24 11.93
N CYS A 157 0.52 -2.62 11.43
CA CYS A 157 1.89 -3.12 11.61
C CYS A 157 2.45 -2.95 13.02
N SER A 158 1.84 -2.13 13.87
CA SER A 158 2.24 -1.96 15.28
C SER A 158 1.71 -3.07 16.21
N GLY A 159 0.74 -3.87 15.75
CA GLY A 159 0.04 -4.87 16.57
C GLY A 159 -1.04 -4.27 17.49
N LEU A 160 -1.28 -2.95 17.41
CA LEU A 160 -2.30 -2.27 18.21
C LEU A 160 -3.71 -2.76 17.88
N ALA A 161 -3.97 -3.10 16.61
CA ALA A 161 -5.24 -3.69 16.20
C ALA A 161 -5.51 -5.05 16.87
N GLU A 162 -4.48 -5.91 16.93
CA GLU A 162 -4.58 -7.23 17.55
C GLU A 162 -4.79 -7.14 19.07
N GLU A 163 -4.13 -6.18 19.74
CA GLU A 163 -4.35 -5.87 21.16
C GLU A 163 -5.79 -5.41 21.41
N ALA A 164 -6.30 -4.46 20.62
CA ALA A 164 -7.65 -3.93 20.79
C ALA A 164 -8.73 -5.02 20.62
N ILE A 165 -8.56 -5.93 19.64
CA ILE A 165 -9.46 -7.07 19.43
C ILE A 165 -9.41 -8.03 20.62
N ARG A 166 -8.20 -8.36 21.10
CA ARG A 166 -8.00 -9.25 22.25
C ARG A 166 -8.59 -8.68 23.54
N GLU A 167 -8.39 -7.39 23.80
CA GLU A 167 -9.06 -6.70 24.90
C GLU A 167 -10.58 -6.75 24.77
N GLY A 168 -11.12 -6.46 23.58
CA GLY A 168 -12.56 -6.50 23.30
C GLY A 168 -13.16 -7.88 23.60
N MET A 169 -12.51 -8.96 23.13
CA MET A 169 -12.93 -10.34 23.43
C MET A 169 -12.87 -10.66 24.92
N SER A 170 -11.81 -10.22 25.62
CA SER A 170 -11.69 -10.45 27.06
C SER A 170 -12.77 -9.74 27.88
N ARG A 171 -13.20 -8.54 27.46
CA ARG A 171 -14.30 -7.80 28.08
C ARG A 171 -15.66 -8.45 27.78
N ALA A 172 -15.84 -9.01 26.58
CA ALA A 172 -17.04 -9.74 26.20
C ALA A 172 -17.18 -11.05 26.97
N GLN A 173 -16.08 -11.76 27.27
CA GLN A 173 -16.09 -12.98 28.09
C GLN A 173 -16.36 -12.74 29.58
N ARG A 174 -16.16 -11.52 30.07
CA ARG A 174 -16.43 -11.12 31.47
C ARG A 174 -17.83 -10.56 31.69
N ARG A 175 -18.65 -10.47 30.64
CA ARG A 175 -20.06 -10.06 30.68
C ARG A 175 -20.95 -11.29 30.51
#